data_AF-A0AAV0GZD9-F1
#
_entry.id   AF-A0AAV0GZD9-F1
#
_cell.length_a   1.000
_cell.length_b   1.000
_cell.length_c   1.000
_cell.angle_alpha   90.00
_cell.angle_beta   90.00
_cell.angle_gamma   90.00
#
_symmetry.space_group_name_H-M   'P 1'
#
loop_
_entity.id
_entity.type
_entity.pdbx_description
1 polymer ?
#
loop_
_entity_poly.entity_id
_entity_poly.type
_entity_poly.pdbx_seq_one_letter_code
_entity_poly.pdbx_strand_id
1 'polypeptide(L)'
;MAKIRDRNEDFKDAVRHAAVSAGYDESKLAAIMASFIIHKPKQSSPFTRAALKTLESIGALEQFMLKHRKDYMDMHRTTEQERDSIEQEVAEFVKACKEQIDILKNSISNEDTNAKGWLGIRADSSNADTIAHKHGVVLILSEKLHAVTSEFDKLRAIRFQDAINKRIPRRKQKRVVNPSSTVASGILDQPELKETDETQLERPRLQQQLLDDETRALQVELTNLLDAVQQTETKMVEMSALNHLMSTHVLQQAQQIEHLYDQVNTSSFFLQPAQSFVHSCHML
;
A
#
# COMPACT_ATOMS: atom_id res chain seq x y z
N MET A 1 6.07 -20.18 -46.24
CA MET A 1 5.66 -20.19 -44.82
C MET A 1 5.56 -21.63 -44.37
N ALA A 2 6.52 -22.12 -43.58
CA ALA A 2 6.50 -23.49 -43.09
C ALA A 2 5.44 -23.61 -41.98
N LYS A 3 4.43 -24.45 -42.21
CA LYS A 3 3.42 -24.81 -41.20
C LYS A 3 4.16 -25.48 -40.05
N ILE A 4 4.13 -24.88 -38.85
CA ILE A 4 4.66 -25.51 -37.63
C ILE A 4 3.85 -26.79 -37.44
N ARG A 5 4.47 -27.94 -37.72
CA ARG A 5 3.86 -29.25 -37.50
C ARG A 5 3.75 -29.46 -36.00
N ASP A 6 2.53 -29.70 -35.52
CA ASP A 6 2.30 -30.05 -34.12
C ASP A 6 2.97 -31.41 -33.84
N ARG A 7 4.04 -31.38 -33.02
CA ARG A 7 4.83 -32.57 -32.65
C ARG A 7 4.27 -33.27 -31.41
N ASN A 8 3.15 -32.80 -30.87
CA ASN A 8 2.54 -33.38 -29.69
C ASN A 8 2.05 -34.82 -29.95
N GLU A 9 1.52 -35.09 -31.15
CA GLU A 9 1.12 -36.45 -31.54
C GLU A 9 2.33 -37.38 -31.71
N ASP A 10 3.41 -36.90 -32.33
CA ASP A 10 4.67 -37.66 -32.45
C ASP A 10 5.22 -38.04 -31.05
N PHE A 11 5.10 -37.15 -30.07
CA PHE A 11 5.48 -37.39 -28.69
C PHE A 11 4.56 -38.43 -28.01
N LYS A 12 3.24 -38.32 -28.17
CA LYS A 12 2.28 -39.30 -27.62
C LYS A 12 2.54 -40.70 -28.19
N ASP A 13 2.81 -40.80 -29.49
CA ASP A 13 3.12 -42.06 -30.16
C ASP A 13 4.43 -42.67 -29.63
N ALA A 14 5.47 -41.86 -29.45
CA ALA A 14 6.73 -42.30 -28.84
C ALA A 14 6.53 -42.81 -27.39
N VAL A 15 5.71 -42.13 -26.60
CA VAL A 15 5.39 -42.56 -25.22
C VAL A 15 4.61 -43.87 -25.21
N ARG A 16 3.65 -44.07 -26.14
CA ARG A 16 2.94 -45.35 -26.30
C ARG A 16 3.92 -46.49 -26.62
N HIS A 17 4.79 -46.28 -27.62
CA HIS A 17 5.78 -47.28 -28.00
C HIS A 17 6.73 -47.64 -26.85
N ALA A 18 7.21 -46.64 -26.10
CA ALA A 18 8.07 -46.86 -24.94
C ALA A 18 7.34 -47.65 -23.83
N ALA A 19 6.09 -47.28 -23.51
CA ALA A 19 5.31 -47.96 -22.47
C ALA A 19 5.00 -49.43 -22.83
N VAL A 20 4.65 -49.71 -24.09
CA VAL A 20 4.44 -51.08 -24.58
C VAL A 20 5.74 -51.87 -24.54
N SER A 21 6.87 -51.28 -24.94
CA SER A 21 8.18 -51.94 -24.89
C SER A 21 8.65 -52.26 -23.47
N ALA A 22 8.21 -51.47 -22.49
CA ALA A 22 8.48 -51.67 -21.06
C ALA A 22 7.50 -52.65 -20.39
N GLY A 23 6.59 -53.28 -21.15
CA GLY A 23 5.66 -54.29 -20.64
C GLY A 23 4.52 -53.74 -19.78
N TYR A 24 4.13 -52.47 -19.99
CA TYR A 24 2.99 -51.90 -19.28
C TYR A 24 1.69 -52.58 -19.73
N ASP A 25 0.82 -52.89 -18.78
CA ASP A 25 -0.51 -53.41 -19.02
C ASP A 25 -1.43 -52.35 -19.64
N GLU A 26 -2.45 -52.81 -20.37
CA GLU A 26 -3.41 -51.96 -21.09
C GLU A 26 -4.04 -50.90 -20.18
N SER A 27 -4.26 -51.23 -18.90
CA SER A 27 -4.84 -50.32 -17.92
C SER A 27 -3.89 -49.15 -17.57
N LYS A 28 -2.58 -49.41 -17.41
CA LYS A 28 -1.57 -48.38 -17.16
C LYS A 28 -1.28 -47.56 -18.40
N LEU A 29 -1.27 -48.18 -19.59
CA LEU A 29 -1.13 -47.46 -20.86
C LEU A 29 -2.28 -46.47 -21.06
N ALA A 30 -3.53 -46.91 -20.85
CA ALA A 30 -4.70 -46.05 -20.91
C ALA A 30 -4.63 -44.91 -19.88
N ALA A 31 -4.15 -45.18 -18.66
CA ALA A 31 -3.97 -44.15 -17.64
C ALA A 31 -2.91 -43.09 -18.01
N ILE A 32 -1.78 -43.50 -18.60
CA ILE A 32 -0.74 -42.59 -19.09
C ILE A 32 -1.30 -41.75 -20.26
N MET A 33 -1.98 -42.39 -21.22
CA MET A 33 -2.59 -41.68 -22.35
C MET A 33 -3.68 -40.70 -21.92
N ALA A 34 -4.51 -41.07 -20.95
CA ALA A 34 -5.53 -40.20 -20.38
C ALA A 34 -4.94 -38.97 -19.68
N SER A 35 -3.73 -39.09 -19.09
CA SER A 35 -3.06 -37.97 -18.43
C SER A 35 -2.61 -36.85 -19.39
N PHE A 36 -2.43 -37.16 -20.68
CA PHE A 36 -2.16 -36.14 -21.71
C PHE A 36 -3.42 -35.40 -22.16
N ILE A 37 -4.60 -35.97 -21.90
CA ILE A 37 -5.90 -35.40 -22.28
C ILE A 37 -6.48 -34.60 -21.11
N ILE A 38 -6.42 -35.17 -19.91
CA ILE A 38 -6.94 -34.56 -18.68
C ILE A 38 -5.75 -34.22 -17.80
N HIS A 39 -5.40 -32.93 -17.76
CA HIS A 39 -4.40 -32.43 -16.83
C HIS A 39 -4.83 -32.79 -15.42
N LYS A 40 -3.97 -33.52 -14.69
CA LYS A 40 -4.22 -33.79 -13.27
C LYS A 40 -4.42 -32.44 -12.56
N PRO A 41 -5.50 -32.25 -11.79
CA PRO A 41 -5.70 -31.00 -11.06
C PRO A 41 -4.49 -30.79 -10.17
N LYS A 42 -3.77 -29.68 -10.39
CA LYS A 42 -2.63 -29.28 -9.57
C LYS A 42 -3.14 -29.20 -8.14
N GLN A 43 -2.72 -30.11 -7.26
CA GLN A 43 -3.11 -30.04 -5.86
C GLN A 43 -2.46 -28.79 -5.27
N SER A 44 -3.26 -27.73 -5.12
CA SER A 44 -2.81 -26.48 -4.53
C SER A 44 -2.40 -26.75 -3.09
N SER A 45 -1.13 -26.51 -2.79
CA SER A 45 -0.60 -26.64 -1.44
C SER A 45 -1.39 -25.75 -0.47
N PRO A 46 -1.45 -26.08 0.84
CA PRO A 46 -2.12 -25.22 1.82
C PRO A 46 -1.58 -23.78 1.78
N PHE A 47 -0.27 -23.61 1.55
CA PHE A 47 0.37 -22.32 1.33
C PHE A 47 -0.21 -21.60 0.10
N THR A 48 -0.27 -22.26 -1.05
CA THR A 48 -0.78 -21.68 -2.30
C THR A 48 -2.25 -21.28 -2.15
N ARG A 49 -3.06 -22.09 -1.46
CA ARG A 49 -4.46 -21.77 -1.19
C ARG A 49 -4.61 -20.52 -0.30
N ALA A 50 -3.81 -20.44 0.77
CA ALA A 50 -3.80 -19.27 1.65
C ALA A 50 -3.34 -18.01 0.90
N ALA A 51 -2.28 -18.11 0.09
CA ALA A 51 -1.78 -17.01 -0.74
C ALA A 51 -2.83 -16.49 -1.74
N LEU A 52 -3.56 -17.39 -2.41
CA LEU A 52 -4.64 -17.01 -3.32
C LEU A 52 -5.79 -16.31 -2.59
N LYS A 53 -6.16 -16.78 -1.39
CA LYS A 53 -7.17 -16.12 -0.56
C LYS A 53 -6.74 -14.72 -0.13
N THR A 54 -5.46 -14.53 0.20
CA THR A 54 -4.91 -13.21 0.50
C THR A 54 -4.96 -12.30 -0.72
N LEU A 55 -4.62 -12.81 -1.91
CA LEU A 55 -4.74 -12.06 -3.15
C LEU A 55 -6.19 -11.63 -3.44
N GLU A 56 -7.16 -12.52 -3.26
CA GLU A 56 -8.59 -12.19 -3.38
C GLU A 56 -9.02 -11.10 -2.37
N SER A 57 -8.50 -11.15 -1.15
CA SER A 57 -8.77 -10.13 -0.11
C SER A 57 -8.20 -8.76 -0.51
N ILE A 58 -6.99 -8.71 -1.08
CA ILE A 58 -6.39 -7.48 -1.61
C ILE A 58 -7.22 -6.95 -2.80
N GLY A 59 -7.67 -7.83 -3.70
CA GLY A 59 -8.54 -7.44 -4.80
C GLY A 59 -9.89 -6.89 -4.35
N ALA A 60 -10.47 -7.42 -3.27
CA ALA A 60 -11.68 -6.88 -2.66
C ALA A 60 -11.45 -5.47 -2.09
N LEU A 61 -10.29 -5.22 -1.46
CA LEU A 61 -9.89 -3.89 -1.01
C LEU A 61 -9.76 -2.90 -2.17
N GLU A 62 -9.13 -3.28 -3.28
CA GLU A 62 -9.06 -2.44 -4.49
C GLU A 62 -10.45 -2.07 -5.01
N GLN A 63 -11.36 -3.04 -5.10
CA GLN A 63 -12.72 -2.80 -5.56
C GLN A 63 -13.51 -1.89 -4.60
N PHE A 64 -13.33 -2.08 -3.30
CA PHE A 64 -13.92 -1.23 -2.28
C PHE A 64 -13.44 0.22 -2.45
N MET A 65 -12.13 0.45 -2.56
CA MET A 65 -11.56 1.78 -2.76
C MET A 65 -12.06 2.44 -4.06
N LEU A 66 -12.14 1.69 -5.17
CA LEU A 66 -12.64 2.23 -6.43
C LEU A 66 -14.12 2.65 -6.34
N LYS A 67 -14.94 1.85 -5.65
CA LYS A 67 -16.36 2.16 -5.44
C LYS A 67 -16.54 3.43 -4.60
N HIS A 68 -15.75 3.57 -3.55
CA HIS A 68 -15.85 4.69 -2.60
C HIS A 68 -15.01 5.90 -2.96
N ARG A 69 -14.17 5.87 -4.02
CA ARG A 69 -13.28 6.96 -4.41
C ARG A 69 -13.99 8.30 -4.59
N LYS A 70 -15.11 8.32 -5.31
CA LYS A 70 -15.88 9.55 -5.57
C LYS A 70 -16.55 10.06 -4.29
N ASP A 71 -17.09 9.14 -3.50
CA ASP A 71 -17.76 9.43 -2.24
C ASP A 71 -16.77 9.96 -1.20
N TYR A 72 -15.52 9.49 -1.24
CA TYR A 72 -14.44 9.93 -0.37
C TYR A 72 -13.88 11.31 -0.75
N MET A 73 -13.76 11.61 -2.05
CA MET A 73 -13.22 12.90 -2.51
C MET A 73 -14.25 14.04 -2.49
N ASP A 74 -15.53 13.76 -2.74
CA ASP A 74 -16.53 14.80 -2.89
C ASP A 74 -17.15 15.20 -1.55
N MET A 75 -16.77 16.39 -1.07
CA MET A 75 -17.26 16.94 0.20
C MET A 75 -18.78 17.15 0.24
N HIS A 76 -19.42 17.33 -0.91
CA HIS A 76 -20.86 17.60 -0.98
C HIS A 76 -21.71 16.34 -1.08
N ARG A 77 -21.06 15.18 -1.24
CA ARG A 77 -21.72 13.89 -1.45
C ARG A 77 -21.77 13.03 -0.19
N THR A 78 -20.79 13.19 0.71
CA THR A 78 -20.69 12.43 1.96
C THR A 78 -20.33 13.30 3.16
N THR A 79 -20.80 12.88 4.33
CA THR A 79 -20.45 13.47 5.62
C THR A 79 -19.01 13.13 6.02
N GLU A 80 -18.43 13.91 6.94
CA GLU A 80 -17.10 13.60 7.49
C GLU A 80 -17.08 12.24 8.21
N GLN A 81 -18.18 11.88 8.89
CA GLN A 81 -18.33 10.60 9.57
C GLN A 81 -18.30 9.40 8.61
N GLU A 82 -18.95 9.50 7.45
CA GLU A 82 -18.94 8.44 6.43
C GLU A 82 -17.54 8.25 5.83
N ARG A 83 -16.79 9.34 5.64
CA ARG A 83 -15.41 9.27 5.17
C ARG A 83 -14.50 8.61 6.19
N ASP A 84 -14.67 8.91 7.47
CA ASP A 84 -13.92 8.27 8.54
C ASP A 84 -14.29 6.78 8.68
N SER A 85 -15.54 6.38 8.40
CA SER A 85 -15.94 4.97 8.28
C SER A 85 -15.22 4.27 7.13
N ILE A 86 -15.14 4.90 5.95
CA ILE A 86 -14.38 4.36 4.80
C ILE A 86 -12.91 4.15 5.19
N GLU A 87 -12.31 5.10 5.91
CA GLU A 87 -10.91 4.98 6.36
C GLU A 87 -10.71 3.86 7.37
N GLN A 88 -11.63 3.71 8.33
CA GLN A 88 -11.64 2.62 9.30
C GLN A 88 -11.72 1.26 8.59
N GLU A 89 -12.64 1.09 7.65
CA GLU A 89 -12.80 -0.15 6.89
C GLU A 89 -11.53 -0.47 6.08
N VAL A 90 -10.94 0.51 5.39
CA VAL A 90 -9.66 0.31 4.67
C VAL A 90 -8.55 -0.12 5.64
N ALA A 91 -8.45 0.50 6.82
CA ALA A 91 -7.44 0.13 7.81
C ALA A 91 -7.62 -1.32 8.30
N GLU A 92 -8.86 -1.75 8.54
CA GLU A 92 -9.19 -3.13 8.92
C GLU A 92 -8.82 -4.14 7.84
N PHE A 93 -9.14 -3.85 6.57
CA PHE A 93 -8.76 -4.69 5.43
C PHE A 93 -7.23 -4.83 5.31
N VAL A 94 -6.50 -3.71 5.38
CA VAL A 94 -5.04 -3.71 5.26
C VAL A 94 -4.41 -4.50 6.40
N LYS A 95 -4.90 -4.31 7.63
CA LYS A 95 -4.43 -5.07 8.81
C LYS A 95 -4.67 -6.58 8.63
N ALA A 96 -5.87 -6.98 8.22
CA ALA A 96 -6.20 -8.39 8.01
C ALA A 96 -5.35 -9.02 6.89
N CYS A 97 -5.10 -8.30 5.79
CA CYS A 97 -4.24 -8.79 4.71
C CYS A 97 -2.78 -8.91 5.17
N LYS A 98 -2.28 -7.94 5.94
CA LYS A 98 -0.93 -7.98 6.53
C LYS A 98 -0.76 -9.21 7.44
N GLU A 99 -1.72 -9.45 8.34
CA GLU A 99 -1.68 -10.62 9.24
C GLU A 99 -1.62 -11.94 8.47
N GLN A 100 -2.37 -12.07 7.37
CA GLN A 100 -2.29 -13.24 6.50
C GLN A 100 -0.91 -13.39 5.82
N ILE A 101 -0.32 -12.29 5.35
CA ILE A 101 1.02 -12.28 4.76
C ILE A 101 2.08 -12.68 5.80
N ASP A 102 1.96 -12.21 7.04
CA ASP A 102 2.87 -12.56 8.12
C ASP A 102 2.74 -14.04 8.51
N ILE A 103 1.53 -14.61 8.51
CA ILE A 103 1.31 -16.06 8.68
C ILE A 103 2.00 -16.84 7.57
N LEU A 104 1.87 -16.40 6.31
CA LEU A 104 2.56 -17.03 5.18
C LEU A 104 4.08 -16.95 5.34
N LYS A 105 4.62 -15.78 5.70
CA LYS A 105 6.06 -15.59 5.96
C LYS A 105 6.56 -16.54 7.07
N ASN A 106 5.86 -16.62 8.19
CA ASN A 106 6.22 -17.48 9.32
C ASN A 106 6.15 -18.97 8.96
N SER A 107 5.23 -19.36 8.08
CA SER A 107 5.14 -20.74 7.59
C SER A 107 6.40 -21.17 6.81
N ILE A 108 7.06 -20.23 6.12
CA ILE A 108 8.31 -20.49 5.38
C ILE A 108 9.49 -20.60 6.36
N SER A 109 9.63 -19.64 7.29
CA SER A 109 10.70 -19.67 8.31
C SER A 109 10.67 -20.93 9.18
N ASN A 110 9.47 -21.46 9.47
CA ASN A 110 9.32 -22.71 10.22
C ASN A 110 9.69 -23.93 9.37
N GLU A 111 9.46 -23.92 8.06
CA GLU A 111 9.92 -25.00 7.19
C GLU A 111 11.46 -24.99 7.06
N ASP A 112 12.10 -23.82 6.99
CA ASP A 112 13.57 -23.69 6.94
C ASP A 112 14.27 -24.23 8.19
N THR A 113 13.64 -24.08 9.36
CA THR A 113 14.18 -24.60 10.62
C THR A 113 13.97 -26.10 10.76
N ASN A 114 12.83 -26.64 10.31
CA ASN A 114 12.54 -28.07 10.33
C ASN A 114 13.24 -28.87 9.21
N ALA A 115 13.53 -28.24 8.06
CA ALA A 115 14.31 -28.86 6.98
C ALA A 115 15.78 -29.08 7.35
N LYS A 116 16.27 -28.41 8.40
CA LYS A 116 17.55 -28.70 9.06
C LYS A 116 17.35 -29.85 10.05
N GLY A 117 17.13 -31.05 9.54
CA GLY A 117 16.99 -32.25 10.36
C GLY A 117 18.20 -32.49 11.27
N TRP A 118 17.97 -33.22 12.37
CA TRP A 118 18.89 -33.58 13.47
C TRP A 118 20.31 -34.05 13.05
N LEU A 119 20.54 -34.39 11.79
CA LEU A 119 21.83 -34.88 11.26
C LEU A 119 22.52 -33.94 10.25
N GLY A 120 22.03 -32.72 10.02
CA GLY A 120 22.74 -31.72 9.20
C GLY A 120 22.87 -32.06 7.70
N ILE A 121 22.21 -33.12 7.22
CA ILE A 121 22.16 -33.48 5.81
C ILE A 121 21.08 -32.62 5.15
N ARG A 122 21.50 -31.63 4.34
CA ARG A 122 20.61 -30.79 3.52
C ARG A 122 19.70 -31.69 2.69
N ALA A 123 18.40 -31.69 2.99
CA ALA A 123 17.40 -32.25 2.12
C ALA A 123 17.28 -31.39 0.86
N ASP A 124 17.85 -31.89 -0.23
CA ASP A 124 17.53 -31.69 -1.65
C ASP A 124 17.34 -30.26 -2.16
N SER A 125 18.03 -29.94 -3.27
CA SER A 125 17.88 -28.68 -4.02
C SER A 125 16.45 -28.36 -4.44
N SER A 126 15.55 -29.35 -4.51
CA SER A 126 14.12 -29.16 -4.74
C SER A 126 13.41 -28.33 -3.67
N ASN A 127 13.95 -28.29 -2.44
CA ASN A 127 13.43 -27.43 -1.39
C ASN A 127 13.85 -25.97 -1.59
N ALA A 128 15.05 -25.70 -2.13
CA ALA A 128 15.51 -24.33 -2.35
C ALA A 128 14.62 -23.59 -3.37
N ASP A 129 14.29 -24.24 -4.49
CA ASP A 129 13.40 -23.66 -5.52
C ASP A 129 11.99 -23.42 -4.98
N THR A 130 11.48 -24.33 -4.14
CA THR A 130 10.14 -24.18 -3.54
C THR A 130 10.11 -23.12 -2.44
N ILE A 131 11.16 -23.00 -1.63
CA ILE A 131 11.34 -21.94 -0.63
C ILE A 131 11.46 -20.58 -1.34
N ALA A 132 12.28 -20.48 -2.38
CA ALA A 132 12.41 -19.26 -3.18
C ALA A 132 11.08 -18.86 -3.84
N HIS A 133 10.35 -19.82 -4.39
CA HIS A 133 9.00 -19.59 -4.92
C HIS A 133 8.05 -19.06 -3.83
N LYS A 134 8.03 -19.66 -2.63
CA LYS A 134 7.18 -19.21 -1.51
C LYS A 134 7.55 -17.79 -1.07
N HIS A 135 8.84 -17.46 -0.96
CA HIS A 135 9.30 -16.10 -0.68
C HIS A 135 8.88 -15.11 -1.76
N GLY A 136 9.01 -15.48 -3.05
CA GLY A 136 8.56 -14.66 -4.17
C GLY A 136 7.06 -14.38 -4.12
N VAL A 137 6.23 -15.38 -3.76
CA VAL A 137 4.79 -15.19 -3.57
C VAL A 137 4.49 -14.18 -2.45
N VAL A 138 5.16 -14.29 -1.30
CA VAL A 138 4.99 -13.34 -0.18
C VAL A 138 5.39 -11.92 -0.58
N LEU A 139 6.46 -11.77 -1.38
CA LEU A 139 6.89 -10.48 -1.92
C LEU A 139 5.84 -9.86 -2.85
N ILE A 140 5.30 -10.64 -3.79
CA ILE A 140 4.27 -10.15 -4.71
C ILE A 140 3.02 -9.70 -3.94
N LEU A 141 2.60 -10.47 -2.92
CA LEU A 141 1.45 -10.11 -2.10
C LEU A 141 1.71 -8.82 -1.29
N SER A 142 2.90 -8.67 -0.71
CA SER A 142 3.25 -7.48 0.07
C SER A 142 3.36 -6.23 -0.82
N GLU A 143 3.94 -6.36 -2.01
CA GLU A 143 4.00 -5.29 -3.01
C GLU A 143 2.60 -4.87 -3.47
N LYS A 144 1.72 -5.83 -3.76
CA LYS A 144 0.34 -5.55 -4.16
C LYS A 144 -0.42 -4.81 -3.07
N LEU A 145 -0.39 -5.30 -1.83
CA LEU A 145 -1.05 -4.62 -0.70
C LEU A 145 -0.48 -3.21 -0.48
N HIS A 146 0.83 -3.03 -0.63
CA HIS A 146 1.47 -1.74 -0.53
C HIS A 146 1.04 -0.77 -1.65
N ALA A 147 0.94 -1.23 -2.90
CA ALA A 147 0.49 -0.41 -4.02
C ALA A 147 -0.92 0.14 -3.80
N VAL A 148 -1.84 -0.70 -3.31
CA VAL A 148 -3.22 -0.33 -3.00
C VAL A 148 -3.29 0.67 -1.85
N THR A 149 -2.54 0.40 -0.77
CA THR A 149 -2.47 1.29 0.39
C THR A 149 -1.89 2.65 0.01
N SER A 150 -0.86 2.69 -0.84
CA SER A 150 -0.27 3.91 -1.37
C SER A 150 -1.24 4.73 -2.23
N GLU A 151 -2.10 4.09 -3.02
CA GLU A 151 -3.15 4.81 -3.75
C GLU A 151 -4.14 5.46 -2.79
N PHE A 152 -4.49 4.79 -1.69
CA PHE A 152 -5.39 5.35 -0.69
C PHE A 152 -4.76 6.54 0.05
N ASP A 153 -3.50 6.41 0.43
CA ASP A 153 -2.77 7.48 1.12
C ASP A 153 -2.68 8.75 0.28
N LYS A 154 -2.56 8.62 -1.06
CA LYS A 154 -2.63 9.77 -1.98
C LYS A 154 -4.00 10.46 -1.94
N LEU A 155 -5.09 9.69 -1.93
CA LEU A 155 -6.44 10.25 -1.81
C LEU A 155 -6.62 10.97 -0.48
N ARG A 156 -6.12 10.38 0.60
CA ARG A 156 -6.16 10.98 1.94
C ARG A 156 -5.33 12.27 2.01
N ALA A 157 -4.14 12.30 1.41
CA ALA A 157 -3.30 13.50 1.33
C ALA A 157 -4.01 14.66 0.61
N ILE A 158 -4.73 14.38 -0.48
CA ILE A 158 -5.54 15.40 -1.19
C ILE A 158 -6.63 15.96 -0.26
N ARG A 159 -7.36 15.09 0.46
CA ARG A 159 -8.39 15.52 1.45
C ARG A 159 -7.79 16.43 2.53
N PHE A 160 -6.64 16.05 3.09
CA PHE A 160 -5.98 16.86 4.11
C PHE A 160 -5.53 18.22 3.56
N GLN A 161 -4.96 18.24 2.37
CA GLN A 161 -4.58 19.49 1.72
C GLN A 161 -5.79 20.39 1.46
N ASP A 162 -6.93 19.83 1.05
CA ASP A 162 -8.17 20.57 0.88
C ASP A 162 -8.74 21.10 2.19
N ALA A 163 -8.62 20.34 3.29
CA ALA A 163 -9.01 20.80 4.62
C ALA A 163 -8.15 21.97 5.10
N ILE A 164 -6.84 21.91 4.87
CA ILE A 164 -5.90 23.00 5.18
C ILE A 164 -6.20 24.23 4.31
N ASN A 165 -6.35 24.05 3.00
CA ASN A 165 -6.63 25.13 2.05
C ASN A 165 -7.96 25.85 2.32
N LYS A 166 -8.97 25.15 2.87
CA LYS A 166 -10.25 25.75 3.28
C LYS A 166 -10.15 26.54 4.57
N ARG A 167 -9.32 26.07 5.51
CA ARG A 167 -9.16 26.70 6.82
C ARG A 167 -8.21 27.90 6.78
N ILE A 168 -7.26 27.97 5.84
CA ILE A 168 -6.46 29.18 5.63
C ILE A 168 -7.36 30.24 4.97
N PRO A 169 -7.76 31.31 5.68
CA PRO A 169 -8.59 32.34 5.07
C PRO A 169 -7.78 33.00 3.94
N ARG A 170 -8.31 32.96 2.71
CA ARG A 170 -7.85 33.80 1.61
C ARG A 170 -8.13 35.25 2.00
N ARG A 171 -7.17 35.87 2.70
CA ARG A 171 -7.23 37.24 3.20
C ARG A 171 -7.29 38.19 1.99
N LYS A 172 -8.49 38.43 1.47
CA LYS A 172 -8.76 39.65 0.70
C LYS A 172 -8.73 40.78 1.72
N GLN A 173 -7.55 41.38 1.86
CA GLN A 173 -7.32 42.60 2.60
C GLN A 173 -8.38 43.63 2.15
N LYS A 174 -9.42 43.83 2.97
CA LYS A 174 -10.38 44.93 2.76
C LYS A 174 -9.56 46.21 2.91
N ARG A 175 -9.22 46.81 1.77
CA ARG A 175 -8.57 48.10 1.69
C ARG A 175 -9.47 49.09 2.43
N VAL A 176 -9.05 49.50 3.61
CA VAL A 176 -9.65 50.60 4.36
C VAL A 176 -9.60 51.81 3.42
N VAL A 177 -10.75 52.19 2.89
CA VAL A 177 -10.91 53.44 2.15
C VAL A 177 -10.91 54.53 3.22
N ASN A 178 -9.79 55.25 3.33
CA ASN A 178 -9.71 56.49 4.08
C ASN A 178 -10.62 57.54 3.41
N PRO A 179 -11.52 58.23 4.14
CA PRO A 179 -12.14 59.44 3.63
C PRO A 179 -11.24 60.63 3.99
N SER A 180 -10.44 61.11 3.03
CA SER A 180 -9.94 62.48 3.11
C SER A 180 -9.76 63.14 1.73
N SER A 181 -10.06 64.45 1.71
CA SER A 181 -10.22 65.40 0.60
C SER A 181 -11.57 65.29 -0.13
N THR A 182 -12.40 66.35 -0.25
CA THR A 182 -12.03 67.73 -0.60
C THR A 182 -13.06 68.76 -0.09
N VAL A 183 -12.55 69.94 0.22
CA VAL A 183 -13.17 71.18 0.74
C VAL A 183 -14.08 71.86 -0.29
N ALA A 184 -15.24 72.43 0.12
CA ALA A 184 -15.73 73.76 -0.30
C ALA A 184 -17.09 74.16 0.33
N SER A 185 -17.02 75.21 1.17
CA SER A 185 -17.94 76.36 1.40
C SER A 185 -19.47 76.23 1.51
N GLY A 186 -20.00 76.80 2.61
CA GLY A 186 -21.38 77.28 2.75
C GLY A 186 -21.69 77.78 4.17
N ILE A 187 -21.72 79.09 4.35
CA ILE A 187 -21.97 79.87 5.58
C ILE A 187 -23.41 79.66 6.11
N LEU A 188 -23.63 79.60 7.45
CA LEU A 188 -24.40 80.59 8.24
C LEU A 188 -24.75 80.11 9.68
N ASP A 189 -24.44 81.00 10.64
CA ASP A 189 -24.99 81.26 11.99
C ASP A 189 -25.01 80.23 13.15
N GLN A 190 -24.33 80.64 14.23
CA GLN A 190 -24.51 80.26 15.64
C GLN A 190 -25.76 80.97 16.23
N PRO A 191 -26.32 80.62 17.42
CA PRO A 191 -25.56 80.35 18.65
C PRO A 191 -26.10 79.30 19.65
N GLU A 192 -25.20 78.92 20.56
CA GLU A 192 -25.39 78.45 21.96
C GLU A 192 -26.26 77.21 22.26
N LEU A 193 -25.63 76.18 22.86
CA LEU A 193 -25.95 75.71 24.22
C LEU A 193 -25.06 74.50 24.60
N LYS A 194 -24.28 74.70 25.67
CA LYS A 194 -23.83 73.77 26.73
C LYS A 194 -23.67 72.26 26.45
N GLU A 195 -22.53 71.77 26.97
CA GLU A 195 -22.19 70.37 27.27
C GLU A 195 -21.92 69.55 26.00
N THR A 196 -20.71 69.05 25.73
CA THR A 196 -20.16 67.83 26.33
C THR A 196 -18.66 67.76 25.99
N ASP A 197 -17.79 67.79 27.00
CA ASP A 197 -16.33 67.62 26.88
C ASP A 197 -15.88 66.14 27.06
N GLU A 198 -16.81 65.18 26.94
CA GLU A 198 -16.52 63.75 27.13
C GLU A 198 -16.49 62.94 25.82
N THR A 199 -17.02 63.47 24.72
CA THR A 199 -17.24 62.66 23.49
C THR A 199 -16.02 62.54 22.57
N GLN A 200 -14.99 63.38 22.72
CA GLN A 200 -13.79 63.32 21.88
C GLN A 200 -12.73 62.32 22.38
N LEU A 201 -12.71 62.02 23.68
CA LEU A 201 -11.77 61.06 24.28
C LEU A 201 -12.27 59.61 24.18
N GLU A 202 -13.58 59.40 24.06
CA GLU A 202 -14.18 58.08 23.89
C GLU A 202 -13.94 57.48 22.50
N ARG A 203 -13.96 58.29 21.43
CA ARG A 203 -13.78 57.80 20.05
C ARG A 203 -12.43 57.08 19.82
N PRO A 204 -11.27 57.60 20.25
CA PRO A 204 -10.00 56.88 20.12
C PRO A 204 -9.91 55.66 21.05
N ARG A 205 -10.55 55.69 22.23
CA ARG A 205 -10.61 54.53 23.14
C ARG A 205 -11.45 53.39 22.57
N LEU A 206 -12.59 53.70 21.95
CA LEU A 206 -13.45 52.74 21.26
C LEU A 206 -12.74 52.15 20.02
N GLN A 207 -11.96 52.96 19.30
CA GLN A 207 -11.17 52.48 18.17
C GLN A 207 -10.02 51.55 18.62
N GLN A 208 -9.34 51.90 19.72
CA GLN A 208 -8.30 51.06 20.32
C GLN A 208 -8.88 49.73 20.82
N GLN A 209 -10.02 49.78 21.49
CA GLN A 209 -10.72 48.59 21.99
C GLN A 209 -11.18 47.69 20.83
N LEU A 210 -11.66 48.26 19.73
CA LEU A 210 -12.04 47.49 18.53
C LEU A 210 -10.83 46.81 17.88
N LEU A 211 -9.68 47.48 17.85
CA LEU A 211 -8.43 46.88 17.37
C LEU A 211 -7.96 45.77 18.31
N ASP A 212 -8.03 45.96 19.62
CA ASP A 212 -7.68 44.93 20.59
C ASP A 212 -8.62 43.71 20.50
N ASP A 213 -9.92 43.95 20.29
CA ASP A 213 -10.92 42.89 20.08
C ASP A 213 -10.68 42.13 18.76
N GLU A 214 -10.33 42.83 17.67
CA GLU A 214 -9.95 42.20 16.40
C GLU A 214 -8.66 41.40 16.54
N THR A 215 -7.68 41.91 17.28
CA THR A 215 -6.42 41.22 17.53
C THR A 215 -6.65 39.94 18.35
N ARG A 216 -7.51 40.01 19.38
CA ARG A 216 -7.93 38.84 20.17
C ARG A 216 -8.70 37.83 19.31
N ALA A 217 -9.61 38.30 18.45
CA ALA A 217 -10.36 37.43 17.54
C ALA A 217 -9.43 36.70 16.56
N LEU A 218 -8.48 37.41 15.95
CA LEU A 218 -7.46 36.83 15.07
C LEU A 218 -6.55 35.84 15.81
N GLN A 219 -6.21 36.12 17.07
CA GLN A 219 -5.40 35.23 17.89
C GLN A 219 -6.15 33.93 18.20
N VAL A 220 -7.45 34.01 18.49
CA VAL A 220 -8.31 32.83 18.68
C VAL A 220 -8.45 32.05 17.37
N GLU A 221 -8.65 32.73 16.23
CA GLU A 221 -8.72 32.09 14.92
C GLU A 221 -7.41 31.36 14.60
N LEU A 222 -6.25 32.01 14.80
CA LEU A 222 -4.93 31.40 14.60
C LEU A 222 -4.74 30.17 15.50
N THR A 223 -5.15 30.25 16.76
CA THR A 223 -5.04 29.13 17.71
C THR A 223 -5.90 27.94 17.25
N ASN A 224 -7.13 28.20 16.84
CA ASN A 224 -8.01 27.17 16.29
C ASN A 224 -7.47 26.57 14.97
N LEU A 225 -6.80 27.37 14.15
CA LEU A 225 -6.13 26.90 12.94
C LEU A 225 -4.91 26.03 13.26
N LEU A 226 -4.12 26.41 14.27
CA LEU A 226 -2.98 25.63 14.70
C LEU A 226 -3.41 24.26 15.28
N ASP A 227 -4.41 24.23 16.14
CA ASP A 227 -4.96 22.97 16.67
C ASP A 227 -5.48 22.07 15.55
N ALA A 228 -6.18 22.66 14.57
CA ALA A 228 -6.64 21.95 13.39
C ALA A 228 -5.50 21.34 12.57
N VAL A 229 -4.46 22.12 12.31
CA VAL A 229 -3.28 21.69 11.55
C VAL A 229 -2.56 20.58 12.31
N GLN A 230 -2.31 20.75 13.60
CA GLN A 230 -1.63 19.75 14.44
C GLN A 230 -2.44 18.44 14.51
N GLN A 231 -3.76 18.51 14.64
CA GLN A 231 -4.61 17.32 14.61
C GLN A 231 -4.55 16.62 13.25
N THR A 232 -4.55 17.38 12.15
CA THR A 232 -4.42 16.79 10.80
C THR A 232 -3.03 16.21 10.55
N GLU A 233 -1.98 16.83 11.10
CA GLU A 233 -0.59 16.36 11.01
C GLU A 233 -0.42 15.03 11.76
N THR A 234 -0.89 14.95 13.01
CA THR A 234 -0.84 13.70 13.79
C THR A 234 -1.55 12.56 13.06
N LYS A 235 -2.76 12.80 12.54
CA LYS A 235 -3.50 11.81 11.74
C LYS A 235 -2.74 11.39 10.48
N MET A 236 -2.03 12.30 9.83
CA MET A 236 -1.20 11.99 8.66
C MET A 236 0.01 11.13 9.05
N VAL A 237 0.69 11.43 10.16
CA VAL A 237 1.88 10.71 10.62
C VAL A 237 1.56 9.28 11.05
N GLU A 238 0.51 9.07 11.84
CA GLU A 238 0.10 7.74 12.31
C GLU A 238 -0.23 6.81 11.15
N MET A 239 -0.88 7.32 10.10
CA MET A 239 -1.26 6.53 8.94
C MET A 239 -0.08 6.28 7.99
N SER A 240 0.84 7.22 7.87
CA SER A 240 2.09 7.05 7.12
C SER A 240 3.02 6.00 7.76
N ALA A 241 2.92 5.79 9.07
CA ALA A 241 3.70 4.78 9.78
C ALA A 241 3.35 3.34 9.36
N LEU A 242 2.08 3.04 9.11
CA LEU A 242 1.67 1.70 8.66
C LEU A 242 2.21 1.40 7.25
N ASN A 243 2.12 2.37 6.35
CA ASN A 243 2.67 2.25 5.01
C ASN A 243 4.21 2.14 5.02
N HIS A 244 4.88 2.91 5.88
CA HIS A 244 6.32 2.80 6.10
C HIS A 244 6.72 1.41 6.62
N LEU A 245 5.99 0.84 7.59
CA LEU A 245 6.23 -0.53 8.08
C LEU A 245 6.02 -1.61 7.01
N MET A 246 5.12 -1.37 6.06
CA MET A 246 4.94 -2.27 4.92
C MET A 246 6.09 -2.16 3.92
N SER A 247 6.50 -0.94 3.57
CA SER A 247 7.67 -0.66 2.74
C SER A 247 8.95 -1.31 3.30
N THR A 248 9.18 -1.23 4.60
CA THR A 248 10.35 -1.87 5.24
C THR A 248 10.27 -3.40 5.18
N HIS A 249 9.08 -3.99 5.35
CA HIS A 249 8.91 -5.43 5.19
C HIS A 249 9.17 -5.90 3.75
N VAL A 250 8.70 -5.16 2.73
CA VAL A 250 8.98 -5.44 1.32
C VAL A 250 10.49 -5.40 1.05
N LEU A 251 11.17 -4.36 1.52
CA LEU A 251 12.62 -4.22 1.36
C LEU A 251 13.39 -5.35 2.05
N GLN A 252 13.03 -5.70 3.28
CA GLN A 252 13.65 -6.80 4.01
C GLN A 252 13.45 -8.14 3.28
N GLN A 253 12.27 -8.38 2.70
CA GLN A 253 11.98 -9.60 1.94
C GLN A 253 12.80 -9.68 0.64
N ALA A 254 12.98 -8.56 -0.07
CA ALA A 254 13.83 -8.51 -1.26
C ALA A 254 15.28 -8.93 -0.95
N GLN A 255 15.84 -8.44 0.15
CA GLN A 255 17.18 -8.83 0.61
C GLN A 255 17.27 -10.32 0.97
N GLN A 256 16.23 -10.90 1.58
CA GLN A 256 16.18 -12.34 1.87
C GLN A 256 16.22 -13.19 0.59
N ILE A 257 15.53 -12.74 -0.46
CA ILE A 257 15.52 -13.43 -1.76
C ILE A 257 16.89 -13.32 -2.44
N GLU A 258 17.52 -12.15 -2.44
CA GLU A 258 18.88 -11.99 -2.98
C GLU A 258 19.88 -12.92 -2.29
N HIS A 259 19.84 -13.01 -0.96
CA HIS A 259 20.68 -13.93 -0.22
C HIS A 259 20.41 -15.40 -0.57
N LEU A 260 19.16 -15.79 -0.78
CA LEU A 260 18.81 -17.14 -1.23
C LEU A 260 19.34 -17.41 -2.65
N TYR A 261 19.24 -16.45 -3.56
CA TYR A 261 19.79 -16.56 -4.92
C TYR A 261 21.32 -16.69 -4.90
N ASP A 262 22.02 -15.89 -4.10
CA ASP A 262 23.47 -16.01 -3.92
C ASP A 262 23.86 -17.37 -3.32
N GLN A 263 23.05 -17.89 -2.39
CA GLN A 263 23.26 -19.20 -1.80
C GLN A 263 23.05 -20.34 -2.80
N VAL A 264 22.09 -20.22 -3.72
CA VAL A 264 21.87 -21.19 -4.81
C VAL A 264 23.01 -21.11 -5.84
N ASN A 265 23.43 -19.91 -6.22
CA ASN A 265 24.55 -19.70 -7.15
C ASN A 265 25.86 -20.27 -6.60
N THR A 266 26.19 -19.98 -5.34
CA THR A 266 27.38 -20.54 -4.68
C THR A 266 27.29 -22.06 -4.56
N SER A 267 26.12 -22.62 -4.19
CA SER A 267 25.92 -24.07 -4.13
C SER A 267 26.06 -24.75 -5.50
N SER A 268 25.62 -24.08 -6.58
CA SER A 268 25.81 -24.57 -7.96
C SER A 268 27.29 -24.61 -8.37
N PHE A 269 28.08 -23.65 -7.89
CA PHE A 269 29.53 -23.58 -8.13
C PHE A 269 30.28 -24.74 -7.43
N PHE A 270 29.77 -25.24 -6.30
CA PHE A 270 30.33 -26.41 -5.60
C PHE A 270 29.93 -27.77 -6.20
N LEU A 271 28.89 -27.83 -7.05
CA LEU A 271 28.51 -29.04 -7.78
C LEU A 271 29.38 -29.31 -9.01
N GLN A 272 30.01 -28.28 -9.57
CA GLN A 272 30.90 -28.41 -10.74
C GLN A 272 32.17 -29.24 -10.44
N PRO A 273 32.87 -29.05 -9.30
CA PRO A 273 33.99 -29.90 -8.88
C PRO A 273 33.57 -31.34 -8.52
N ALA A 274 32.36 -31.52 -7.96
CA ALA A 274 31.87 -32.83 -7.57
C ALA A 274 31.53 -33.72 -8.79
N GLN A 275 31.02 -33.15 -9.88
CA GLN A 275 30.83 -33.88 -11.15
C GLN A 275 32.16 -34.26 -11.81
N SER A 276 33.19 -33.42 -11.71
CA SER A 276 34.53 -33.78 -12.21
C SER A 276 35.22 -34.88 -11.38
N PHE A 277 34.93 -34.98 -10.09
CA PHE A 277 35.50 -36.03 -9.24
C PHE A 277 34.86 -37.40 -9.51
N VAL A 278 33.54 -37.45 -9.76
CA VAL A 278 32.84 -38.69 -10.14
C VAL A 278 33.27 -39.20 -11.52
N HIS A 279 33.58 -38.31 -12.47
CA HIS A 279 34.14 -38.71 -13.77
C HIS A 279 35.56 -39.28 -13.68
N SER A 280 36.36 -38.83 -12.70
CA SER A 280 37.73 -39.33 -12.51
C SER A 280 37.80 -40.68 -11.78
N CYS A 281 36.82 -41.02 -10.94
CA CYS A 281 36.75 -42.31 -10.24
C CYS A 281 36.18 -43.46 -11.09
N HIS A 282 35.65 -43.20 -12.28
CA HIS A 282 35.12 -44.23 -13.18
C HIS A 282 36.12 -44.63 -14.30
N MET A 283 37.34 -44.08 -14.26
CA MET A 283 38.46 -44.30 -15.20
C MET A 283 39.71 -44.89 -14.50
N LEU A 284 39.53 -45.52 -13.34
CA LEU A 284 40.47 -46.42 -12.66
C LEU A 284 39.78 -47.76 -12.42
#